data_AF-X8DUR0-F1
#
_entry.id   AF-X8DUR0-F1
#
_cell.length_a   1.000
_cell.length_b   1.000
_cell.length_c   1.000
_cell.angle_alpha   90.00
_cell.angle_beta   90.00
_cell.angle_gamma   90.00
#
_symmetry.space_group_name_H-M   'P 1'
#
loop_
_entity.id
_entity.type
_entity.pdbx_description
1 polymer ?
#
loop_
_entity_poly.entity_id
_entity_poly.type
_entity_poly.pdbx_seq_one_letter_code
_entity_poly.pdbx_strand_id
1 'polypeptide(L)'
;MGIDDSESSDGAAAWAFEEAAMRETELVAVHVWNNIPPGYVYAYTAWSAMDSAGEQQRQEQLLAERLAGWQEKYPDVPVRRVVAVGHPADVLLSQAAGAQLVVTGSRGAVTSRGFSSDPPVTR
;
A
#
# COMPACT_ATOMS: atom_id res chain seq x y z
N MET A 1 -7.61 3.74 -3.34
CA MET A 1 -6.35 3.41 -4.04
C MET A 1 -5.43 2.63 -3.11
N GLY A 2 -4.82 1.54 -3.59
CA GLY A 2 -3.74 0.86 -2.87
C GLY A 2 -2.38 1.49 -3.16
N ILE A 3 -1.59 1.75 -2.11
CA ILE A 3 -0.22 2.24 -2.18
C ILE A 3 0.73 1.18 -1.63
N ASP A 4 1.70 0.77 -2.45
CA ASP A 4 2.81 -0.07 -2.02
C ASP A 4 4.11 0.74 -1.90
N ASP A 5 5.18 0.12 -1.40
CA ASP A 5 6.46 0.78 -1.21
C ASP A 5 7.24 1.04 -2.51
N SER A 6 6.67 0.71 -3.67
CA SER A 6 7.37 0.84 -4.95
C SER A 6 7.16 2.20 -5.62
N GLU A 7 8.14 2.63 -6.41
CA GLU A 7 8.05 3.81 -7.29
C GLU A 7 6.92 3.68 -8.34
N SER A 8 6.39 2.47 -8.56
CA SER A 8 5.30 2.23 -9.51
C SER A 8 3.94 2.79 -9.05
N SER A 9 3.87 3.27 -7.80
CA SER A 9 2.66 3.84 -7.21
C SER A 9 2.30 5.24 -7.73
N ASP A 10 3.21 5.98 -8.39
CA ASP A 10 2.96 7.37 -8.81
C ASP A 10 1.91 7.50 -9.92
N GLY A 11 1.91 6.58 -10.90
CA GLY A 11 0.90 6.58 -11.97
C GLY A 11 -0.49 6.24 -11.44
N ALA A 12 -0.57 5.32 -10.47
CA ALA A 12 -1.83 4.99 -9.81
C ALA A 12 -2.35 6.16 -8.96
N ALA A 13 -1.45 6.89 -8.28
CA ALA A 13 -1.79 8.11 -7.55
C ALA A 13 -2.33 9.19 -8.47
N ALA A 14 -1.64 9.47 -9.58
CA ALA A 14 -2.09 10.44 -10.57
C ALA A 14 -3.53 10.17 -11.02
N TRP A 15 -3.79 8.93 -11.44
CA TRP A 15 -5.11 8.51 -11.91
C TRP A 15 -6.15 8.60 -10.79
N ALA A 16 -5.84 8.13 -9.58
CA ALA A 16 -6.78 8.14 -8.48
C ALA A 16 -7.20 9.55 -8.04
N PHE A 17 -6.25 10.50 -8.02
CA PHE A 17 -6.55 11.90 -7.70
C PHE A 17 -7.36 12.58 -8.80
N GLU A 18 -7.01 12.36 -10.07
CA GLU A 18 -7.75 12.89 -11.21
C GLU A 18 -9.21 12.39 -11.20
N GLU A 19 -9.40 11.08 -11.01
CA GLU A 19 -10.72 10.46 -10.95
C GLU A 19 -11.56 10.92 -9.75
N ALA A 20 -10.92 11.18 -8.61
CA ALA A 20 -11.58 11.71 -7.42
C ALA A 20 -12.00 13.18 -7.62
N ALA A 21 -11.13 14.00 -8.21
CA ALA A 21 -11.42 15.39 -8.53
C ALA A 21 -12.57 15.51 -9.54
N MET A 22 -12.58 14.72 -10.61
CA MET A 22 -13.64 14.72 -11.61
C MET A 22 -15.01 14.30 -11.05
N ARG A 23 -15.02 13.51 -9.97
CA ARG A 23 -16.24 13.03 -9.31
C ARG A 23 -16.62 13.82 -8.06
N GLU A 24 -15.83 14.85 -7.72
CA GLU A 24 -16.01 15.64 -6.49
C GLU A 24 -16.18 14.76 -5.25
N THR A 25 -15.32 13.74 -5.11
CA THR A 25 -15.48 12.70 -4.08
C THR A 25 -14.20 12.48 -3.25
N GLU A 26 -14.35 11.81 -2.11
CA GLU A 26 -13.23 11.44 -1.25
C GLU A 26 -12.33 10.40 -1.92
N LEU A 27 -11.02 10.60 -1.82
CA LEU A 27 -10.02 9.59 -2.13
C LEU A 27 -9.61 8.84 -0.85
N VAL A 28 -9.84 7.53 -0.84
CA VAL A 28 -9.37 6.64 0.23
C VAL A 28 -8.01 6.05 -0.18
N ALA A 29 -6.94 6.50 0.46
CA ALA A 29 -5.59 6.00 0.26
C ALA A 29 -5.28 4.90 1.28
N VAL A 30 -5.08 3.68 0.79
CA VAL A 30 -4.89 2.48 1.61
C VAL A 30 -3.45 2.01 1.46
N HIS A 31 -2.71 1.97 2.55
CA HIS A 31 -1.38 1.38 2.63
C HIS A 31 -1.44 0.17 3.56
N VAL A 32 -1.01 -0.97 3.03
CA VAL A 32 -0.98 -2.22 3.79
C VAL A 32 0.46 -2.64 3.92
N TRP A 33 0.92 -2.79 5.15
CA TRP A 33 2.30 -3.10 5.46
C TRP A 33 2.37 -4.40 6.26
N ASN A 34 3.50 -5.08 6.17
CA ASN A 34 3.80 -6.24 7.01
C ASN A 34 5.31 -6.29 7.27
N ASN A 35 5.68 -6.83 8.43
CA ASN A 35 7.07 -7.14 8.75
C ASN A 35 7.29 -8.66 8.79
N ILE A 36 6.50 -9.39 8.00
CA ILE A 36 6.49 -10.85 8.01
C ILE A 36 7.51 -11.33 6.98
N PRO A 37 8.52 -12.12 7.37
CA PRO A 37 9.45 -12.67 6.41
C PRO A 37 8.68 -13.52 5.37
N PRO A 38 9.04 -13.49 4.07
CA PRO A 38 8.28 -14.13 3.00
C PRO A 38 7.95 -15.62 3.18
N GLY A 39 8.64 -16.34 4.09
CA GLY A 39 8.35 -17.73 4.44
C GLY A 39 7.26 -17.94 5.50
N TYR A 40 6.75 -16.88 6.13
CA TYR A 40 5.84 -16.94 7.28
C TYR A 40 4.48 -16.29 7.02
N VAL A 41 4.07 -16.15 5.76
CA VAL A 41 2.81 -15.50 5.36
C VAL A 41 1.58 -16.14 6.03
N TYR A 42 1.64 -17.43 6.38
CA TYR A 42 0.59 -18.13 7.14
C TYR A 42 0.40 -17.61 8.58
N ALA A 43 1.38 -16.90 9.13
CA ALA A 43 1.36 -16.35 10.48
C ALA A 43 0.86 -14.89 10.54
N TYR A 44 0.21 -14.42 9.46
CA TYR A 44 -0.28 -13.04 9.35
C TYR A 44 -1.07 -12.57 10.57
N THR A 45 -2.00 -13.39 11.04
CA THR A 45 -2.87 -13.07 12.18
C THR A 45 -2.09 -12.94 13.50
N ALA A 46 -1.09 -13.80 13.72
CA ALA A 46 -0.29 -13.78 14.94
C ALA A 46 0.69 -12.60 14.96
N TRP A 47 1.28 -12.27 13.81
CA TRP A 47 2.25 -11.18 13.70
C TRP A 47 1.58 -9.80 13.71
N SER A 48 0.41 -9.65 13.09
CA SER A 48 -0.39 -8.40 13.17
C SER A 48 -0.71 -7.99 14.61
N ALA A 49 -0.80 -8.95 15.54
CA ALA A 49 -1.06 -8.69 16.95
C ALA A 49 0.20 -8.25 17.74
N MET A 50 1.39 -8.45 17.18
CA MET A 50 2.67 -8.07 17.80
C MET A 50 3.13 -6.66 17.39
N ASP A 51 2.34 -5.97 16.59
CA ASP A 51 2.70 -4.64 16.13
C ASP A 51 2.69 -3.60 17.26
N SER A 52 3.70 -2.74 17.26
CA SER A 52 3.85 -1.66 18.21
C SER A 52 3.23 -0.38 17.65
N ALA A 53 2.55 0.40 18.50
CA ALA A 53 1.96 1.69 18.11
C ALA A 53 2.97 2.65 17.42
N GLY A 54 4.28 2.51 17.69
CA GLY A 54 5.32 3.30 17.05
C GLY A 54 5.57 2.94 15.57
N GLU A 55 5.33 1.70 15.16
CA GLU A 55 5.46 1.29 13.75
C GLU A 55 4.27 1.79 12.94
N GLN A 56 3.04 1.55 13.42
CA GLN A 56 1.82 2.10 12.82
C GLN A 56 1.94 3.61 12.58
N GLN A 57 2.40 4.38 13.58
CA GLN A 57 2.58 5.82 13.45
C GLN A 57 3.62 6.19 12.38
N ARG A 58 4.71 5.42 12.24
CA ARG A 58 5.70 5.61 11.19
C ARG A 58 5.10 5.39 9.81
N GLN A 59 4.31 4.33 9.64
CA GLN A 59 3.67 4.02 8.37
C GLN A 59 2.62 5.08 7.98
N GLU A 60 1.91 5.64 8.95
CA GLU A 60 1.01 6.79 8.73
C GLU A 60 1.75 8.04 8.27
N GLN A 61 2.93 8.32 8.83
CA GLN A 61 3.78 9.43 8.42
C GLN A 61 4.30 9.24 6.99
N LEU A 62 4.83 8.05 6.67
CA LEU A 62 5.30 7.72 5.32
C LEU A 62 4.19 7.87 4.28
N LEU A 63 2.98 7.40 4.59
CA LEU A 63 1.83 7.58 3.72
C LEU A 63 1.46 9.07 3.55
N ALA A 64 1.53 9.86 4.63
CA ALA A 64 1.26 11.29 4.57
C ALA A 64 2.27 12.04 3.68
N GLU A 65 3.56 11.75 3.84
CA GLU A 65 4.65 12.35 3.05
C GLU A 65 4.49 12.04 1.56
N ARG A 66 4.21 10.79 1.21
CA ARG A 66 3.97 10.37 -0.19
C ARG A 66 2.78 11.09 -0.82
N LEU A 67 1.76 11.40 -0.03
CA LEU A 67 0.55 12.07 -0.51
C LEU A 67 0.63 13.60 -0.46
N ALA A 68 1.68 14.17 0.14
CA ALA A 68 1.78 15.62 0.33
C ALA A 68 1.76 16.39 -1.00
N GLY A 69 2.63 16.01 -1.94
CA GLY A 69 2.69 16.67 -3.25
C GLY A 69 1.41 16.50 -4.09
N TRP A 70 0.68 15.40 -3.91
CA TRP A 70 -0.60 15.19 -4.57
C TRP A 70 -1.72 16.04 -3.96
N GLN A 71 -1.78 16.15 -2.63
CA GLN A 71 -2.74 17.02 -1.95
C GLN A 71 -2.51 18.50 -2.26
N GLU A 72 -1.25 18.92 -2.47
CA GLU A 72 -0.95 20.27 -2.97
C GLU A 72 -1.47 20.50 -4.39
N LYS A 73 -1.38 19.48 -5.26
CA LYS A 73 -1.86 19.55 -6.65
C LYS A 73 -3.39 19.46 -6.76
N TYR A 74 -4.04 18.76 -5.83
CA TYR A 74 -5.49 18.53 -5.80
C TYR A 74 -6.07 18.93 -4.43
N PRO A 75 -6.06 20.23 -4.09
CA PRO A 75 -6.44 20.71 -2.74
C PRO A 75 -7.91 20.46 -2.40
N ASP A 76 -8.77 20.35 -3.41
CA ASP A 76 -10.21 20.15 -3.24
C ASP A 76 -10.61 18.68 -3.05
N VAL A 77 -9.67 17.73 -3.20
CA VAL A 77 -9.92 16.29 -3.03
C VAL A 77 -9.70 15.91 -1.56
N PRO A 78 -10.74 15.54 -0.80
CA PRO A 78 -10.57 15.04 0.56
C PRO A 78 -9.82 13.70 0.52
N VAL A 79 -8.76 13.58 1.34
CA VAL A 79 -7.96 12.35 1.40
C VAL A 79 -8.09 11.69 2.76
N ARG A 80 -8.67 10.49 2.78
CA ARG A 80 -8.69 9.62 3.95
C ARG A 80 -7.59 8.57 3.84
N ARG A 81 -6.70 8.55 4.82
CA ARG A 81 -5.57 7.61 4.91
C ARG A 81 -5.98 6.41 5.76
N VAL A 82 -5.71 5.21 5.25
CA VAL A 82 -5.90 3.94 5.95
C VAL A 82 -4.58 3.19 5.93
N VAL A 83 -3.98 3.00 7.10
CA VAL A 83 -2.80 2.17 7.29
C VAL A 83 -3.21 0.92 8.05
N ALA A 84 -2.94 -0.25 7.48
CA ALA A 84 -3.36 -1.51 8.06
C ALA A 84 -2.25 -2.57 7.98
N VAL A 85 -2.25 -3.48 8.95
CA VAL A 85 -1.44 -4.71 8.91
C VAL A 85 -2.35 -5.86 8.49
N GLY A 86 -2.08 -6.47 7.35
CA GLY A 86 -2.92 -7.54 6.85
C GLY A 86 -2.59 -7.93 5.42
N HIS A 87 -3.36 -8.86 4.87
CA HIS A 87 -3.23 -9.20 3.46
C HIS A 87 -3.79 -8.05 2.60
N PRO A 88 -3.03 -7.48 1.65
CA PRO A 88 -3.44 -6.29 0.90
C PRO A 88 -4.79 -6.43 0.19
N ALA A 89 -5.06 -7.60 -0.39
CA ALA A 89 -6.33 -7.84 -1.09
C ALA A 89 -7.54 -7.78 -0.14
N ASP A 90 -7.39 -8.28 1.08
CA ASP A 90 -8.49 -8.37 2.05
C ASP A 90 -8.85 -6.98 2.57
N VAL A 91 -7.83 -6.17 2.88
CA VAL A 91 -8.00 -4.78 3.32
C VAL A 91 -8.58 -3.92 2.20
N LEU A 92 -8.10 -4.09 0.96
CA LEU A 92 -8.66 -3.36 -0.18
C LEU A 92 -10.12 -3.74 -0.42
N LEU A 93 -10.46 -5.03 -0.33
CA LEU A 93 -11.82 -5.51 -0.50
C LEU A 93 -12.76 -4.96 0.60
N SER A 94 -12.31 -4.90 1.85
CA SER A 94 -13.10 -4.31 2.94
C SER A 94 -13.35 -2.81 2.71
N GLN A 95 -12.39 -2.10 2.12
CA GLN A 95 -12.57 -0.70 1.74
C GLN A 95 -13.40 -0.50 0.47
N ALA A 96 -13.45 -1.48 -0.43
CA ALA A 96 -14.14 -1.39 -1.71
C ALA A 96 -15.67 -1.39 -1.56
N ALA A 97 -16.22 -1.96 -0.48
CA ALA A 97 -17.67 -2.09 -0.30
C ALA A 97 -18.44 -0.75 -0.31
N GLY A 98 -17.78 0.36 0.01
CA GLY A 98 -18.36 1.71 -0.07
C GLY A 98 -17.75 2.58 -1.19
N ALA A 99 -16.90 2.02 -2.04
CA ALA A 99 -16.17 2.76 -3.06
C ALA A 99 -16.84 2.64 -4.44
N GLN A 100 -16.77 3.72 -5.22
CA GLN A 100 -17.25 3.73 -6.61
C GLN A 100 -16.18 3.26 -7.60
N LEU A 101 -14.90 3.31 -7.19
CA LEU A 101 -13.74 2.93 -7.99
C LEU A 101 -12.60 2.44 -7.07
N VAL A 102 -11.93 1.37 -7.47
CA VAL A 102 -10.70 0.90 -6.84
C VAL A 102 -9.55 1.04 -7.83
N VAL A 103 -8.50 1.77 -7.43
CA VAL A 103 -7.29 1.98 -8.22
C VAL A 103 -6.12 1.25 -7.56
N THR A 104 -5.36 0.47 -8.33
CA THR A 104 -4.15 -0.23 -7.87
C THR A 104 -3.04 -0.08 -8.89
N GLY A 105 -1.78 -0.16 -8.46
CA GLY A 105 -0.63 -0.28 -9.37
C GLY A 105 -0.69 -1.59 -10.18
N SER A 106 -0.12 -1.58 -11.38
CA SER A 106 -0.04 -2.76 -12.26
C SER A 106 1.03 -3.77 -11.85
N ARG A 107 1.94 -3.36 -10.97
CA ARG A 107 2.94 -4.22 -10.35
C ARG A 107 2.80 -4.06 -8.84
N GLY A 108 2.13 -4.99 -8.17
CA GLY A 108 2.32 -5.09 -6.73
C GLY A 108 3.79 -5.41 -6.44
N ALA A 109 4.29 -5.02 -5.28
CA ALA A 109 5.63 -5.37 -4.79
C ALA A 109 5.88 -6.91 -4.82
N VAL A 110 6.24 -7.45 -5.98
CA VAL A 110 6.90 -8.74 -6.09
C VAL A 110 8.35 -8.48 -5.76
N THR A 111 8.79 -8.91 -4.57
CA THR A 111 10.20 -8.97 -4.26
C THR A 111 10.83 -10.07 -5.14
N SER A 112 11.29 -9.73 -6.35
CA SER A 112 12.15 -10.63 -7.11
C SER A 112 13.57 -10.53 -6.56
N ARG A 113 13.89 -11.27 -5.49
CA ARG A 113 15.29 -11.52 -5.16
C ARG A 113 15.74 -12.67 -6.06
N GLY A 114 16.60 -12.37 -7.02
CA GLY A 114 17.06 -13.33 -8.01
C GLY A 114 17.52 -14.63 -7.36
N PHE A 115 17.01 -15.76 -7.88
CA PHE A 115 17.66 -17.05 -7.69
C PHE A 115 19.06 -16.95 -8.30
N SER A 116 20.08 -16.75 -7.47
CA SER A 116 21.45 -17.08 -7.87
C SER A 116 21.53 -18.60 -7.90
N SER A 117 21.34 -19.19 -9.06
CA SER A 117 21.68 -20.58 -9.32
C SER A 117 23.19 -20.69 -9.46
N ASP A 118 23.90 -20.61 -8.34
CA ASP A 118 25.31 -21.04 -8.31
C ASP A 118 25.34 -22.43 -7.66
N PRO A 119 25.63 -23.50 -8.41
CA PRO A 119 25.70 -24.83 -7.82
C PRO A 119 26.95 -24.94 -6.93
N PRO A 120 26.92 -25.75 -5.85
CA PRO A 120 28.07 -25.91 -4.97
C PRO A 120 29.22 -26.55 -5.74
N VAL A 121 30.31 -25.79 -5.94
CA VAL A 121 31.59 -26.36 -6.38
C VAL A 121 32.12 -27.19 -5.23
N THR A 122 32.11 -28.51 -5.42
CA THR A 122 32.77 -29.44 -4.50
C THR A 122 34.21 -29.62 -4.99
N ARG A 123 35.19 -29.06 -4.29
CA ARG A 123 36.51 -29.68 -4.12
C ARG A 123 37.33 -29.07 -3.01
#